data_AF-T5AM13-F1
#
_entry.id   AF-T5AM13-F1
#
_cell.length_a   1.000
_cell.length_b   1.000
_cell.length_c   1.000
_cell.angle_alpha   90.00
_cell.angle_beta   90.00
_cell.angle_gamma   90.00
#
_symmetry.space_group_name_H-M   'P 1'
#
loop_
_entity.id
_entity.type
_entity.pdbx_description
1 polymer ?
#
loop_
_entity_poly.entity_id
_entity_poly.type
_entity_poly.pdbx_seq_one_letter_code
_entity_poly.pdbx_strand_id
1 'polypeptide(L)'
;MTEFLANKPGSSLPVSKTALDLLSNPLPANLPTCDKDVLIVMAAYRGDLDRYCRLRRPHLVHGEFEAIVRGVYHNTQFAQWWSTRPPPEKGRVFRIATAIVARFIMNDDISWALTVCKGGFGHWEPDYPCLIFFPDMANSDTYEALARAVPAMRPAGARAAMYANYKAPFDLVVTGPNDDFETVTPNPALYAEAMQSPEPYYRNILERIARERGLLDTIKEPSRDVPSWEQASLRRWDVHVKHNVLYAEVDRWRDIVADSQDCEMAIYDGVRCNAMGLERYLSPPEEWRPSVKDGRRYGRKGA
;
A
#
# COMPACT_ATOMS: atom_id res chain seq x y z
N MET A 1 -16.91 37.56 -2.69
CA MET A 1 -16.03 37.71 -1.52
C MET A 1 -16.35 36.58 -0.56
N THR A 2 -15.67 35.45 -0.75
CA THR A 2 -15.81 34.26 0.09
C THR A 2 -14.39 33.78 0.33
N GLU A 3 -13.83 34.14 1.48
CA GLU A 3 -12.51 33.70 1.94
C GLU A 3 -12.52 32.17 2.06
N PHE A 4 -11.82 31.52 1.15
CA PHE A 4 -11.24 30.21 1.41
C PHE A 4 -10.30 30.38 2.62
N LEU A 5 -10.75 29.95 3.80
CA LEU A 5 -9.85 29.71 4.91
C LEU A 5 -8.93 28.57 4.49
N ALA A 6 -7.79 28.95 3.89
CA ALA A 6 -6.61 28.12 3.86
C ALA A 6 -6.27 27.80 5.31
N ASN A 7 -6.68 26.61 5.77
CA ASN A 7 -6.26 26.07 7.05
C ASN A 7 -4.74 26.02 6.99
N LYS A 8 -4.07 26.93 7.70
CA LYS A 8 -2.65 26.83 7.97
C LYS A 8 -2.41 25.43 8.55
N PRO A 9 -1.39 24.68 8.10
CA PRO A 9 -1.02 23.44 8.77
C PRO A 9 -0.72 23.80 10.22
N GLY A 10 -1.61 23.42 11.12
CA GLY A 10 -1.47 23.69 12.54
C GLY A 10 -0.14 23.11 12.98
N SER A 11 0.69 23.91 13.66
CA SER A 11 1.93 23.45 14.26
C SER A 11 1.62 22.21 15.09
N SER A 12 2.01 21.05 14.59
CA SER A 12 1.79 19.80 15.25
C SER A 12 2.64 19.81 16.53
N LEU A 13 1.98 19.64 17.68
CA LEU A 13 2.68 19.59 18.96
C LEU A 13 3.62 18.37 18.96
N PRO A 14 4.81 18.49 19.57
CA PRO A 14 5.72 17.37 19.76
C PRO A 14 4.99 16.18 20.40
N VAL A 15 5.30 14.97 19.92
CA VAL A 15 4.78 13.74 20.53
C VAL A 15 5.26 13.69 21.99
N SER A 16 4.31 13.66 22.93
CA SER A 16 4.65 13.65 24.36
C SER A 16 5.52 12.45 24.74
N LYS A 17 6.42 12.61 25.73
CA LYS A 17 7.25 11.52 26.26
C LYS A 17 6.40 10.30 26.67
N THR A 18 5.28 10.54 27.34
CA THR A 18 4.31 9.49 27.70
C THR A 18 3.81 8.70 26.48
N ALA A 19 3.51 9.37 25.36
CA ALA A 19 3.08 8.69 24.14
C ALA A 19 4.23 7.91 23.49
N LEU A 20 5.45 8.44 23.49
CA LEU A 20 6.64 7.72 23.00
C LEU A 20 6.94 6.47 23.83
N ASP A 21 6.82 6.56 25.16
CA ASP A 21 7.00 5.43 26.06
C ASP A 21 5.96 4.34 25.78
N LEU A 22 4.71 4.74 25.54
CA LEU A 22 3.65 3.81 25.17
C LEU A 22 3.89 3.15 23.80
N LEU A 23 4.52 3.80 22.82
CA LEU A 23 4.83 3.16 21.53
C LEU A 23 5.76 1.95 21.67
N SER A 24 6.61 1.94 22.70
CA SER A 24 7.61 0.89 22.93
C SER A 24 7.20 -0.11 24.01
N ASN A 25 6.06 0.08 24.66
CA ASN A 25 5.61 -0.74 25.79
C ASN A 25 4.15 -1.21 25.63
N PRO A 26 3.74 -2.31 26.30
CA PRO A 26 2.34 -2.70 26.39
C PRO A 26 1.47 -1.56 26.93
N LEU A 27 0.24 -1.46 26.43
CA LEU A 27 -0.70 -0.47 26.94
C LEU A 27 -1.14 -0.84 28.37
N PRO A 28 -0.98 0.06 29.36
CA PRO A 28 -1.47 -0.18 30.72
C PRO A 28 -2.99 -0.31 30.73
N ALA A 29 -3.55 -0.99 31.74
CA ALA A 29 -5.00 -1.16 31.86
C ALA A 29 -5.75 0.18 31.85
N ASN A 30 -5.25 1.14 32.63
CA ASN A 30 -5.72 2.52 32.62
C ASN A 30 -4.78 3.36 31.74
N LEU A 31 -5.30 3.86 30.62
CA LEU A 31 -4.52 4.68 29.71
C LEU A 31 -4.27 6.07 30.31
N PRO A 32 -3.03 6.60 30.26
CA PRO A 32 -2.73 7.93 30.77
C PRO A 32 -3.38 9.03 29.92
N THR A 33 -3.50 10.22 30.50
CA THR A 33 -3.97 11.42 29.80
C THR A 33 -2.84 11.99 28.95
N CYS A 34 -2.78 11.59 27.69
CA CYS A 34 -1.91 12.15 26.64
C CYS A 34 -2.65 12.14 25.29
N ASP A 35 -2.09 12.80 24.28
CA ASP A 35 -2.49 12.60 22.88
C ASP A 35 -2.16 11.15 22.48
N LYS A 36 -3.16 10.43 21.97
CA LYS A 36 -3.09 9.00 21.61
C LYS A 36 -3.20 8.78 20.11
N ASP A 37 -3.34 9.84 19.32
CA ASP A 37 -3.53 9.72 17.86
C ASP A 37 -2.37 8.94 17.23
N VAL A 38 -1.13 9.23 17.63
CA VAL A 38 0.05 8.50 17.15
C VAL A 38 0.01 7.02 17.51
N LEU A 39 -0.56 6.67 18.67
CA LEU A 39 -0.70 5.28 19.12
C LEU A 39 -1.75 4.54 18.27
N ILE A 40 -2.86 5.20 17.93
CA ILE A 40 -3.91 4.66 17.07
C ILE A 40 -3.34 4.36 15.69
N VAL A 41 -2.68 5.36 15.08
CA VAL A 41 -2.12 5.24 13.73
C VAL A 41 -1.02 4.18 13.69
N MET A 42 -0.13 4.12 14.70
CA MET A 42 0.92 3.09 14.74
C MET A 42 0.36 1.68 14.98
N ALA A 43 -0.69 1.53 15.79
CA ALA A 43 -1.35 0.25 15.96
C ALA A 43 -2.01 -0.22 14.65
N ALA A 44 -2.70 0.67 13.94
CA ALA A 44 -3.25 0.40 12.62
C ALA A 44 -2.15 0.05 11.60
N TYR A 45 -1.08 0.85 11.54
CA TYR A 45 0.05 0.65 10.63
C TYR A 45 0.62 -0.76 10.77
N ARG A 46 0.82 -1.24 12.00
CA ARG A 46 1.36 -2.57 12.28
C ARG A 46 0.34 -3.69 12.11
N GLY A 47 -0.95 -3.38 11.99
CA GLY A 47 -2.02 -4.35 12.10
C GLY A 47 -2.09 -5.00 13.49
N ASP A 48 -1.69 -4.28 14.53
CA ASP A 48 -1.75 -4.74 15.93
C ASP A 48 -3.22 -4.65 16.39
N LEU A 49 -3.95 -5.75 16.21
CA LEU A 49 -5.39 -5.81 16.42
C LEU A 49 -5.79 -5.44 17.85
N ASP A 50 -5.15 -6.05 18.84
CA ASP A 50 -5.46 -5.83 20.26
C ASP A 50 -5.22 -4.38 20.65
N ARG A 51 -4.07 -3.83 20.27
CA ARG A 51 -3.72 -2.44 20.56
C ARG A 51 -4.64 -1.47 19.84
N TYR A 52 -4.96 -1.74 18.57
CA TYR A 52 -5.84 -0.92 17.77
C TYR A 52 -7.26 -0.91 18.35
N CYS A 53 -7.82 -2.08 18.70
CA CYS A 53 -9.15 -2.17 19.32
C CYS A 53 -9.26 -1.40 20.65
N ARG A 54 -8.19 -1.38 21.45
CA ARG A 54 -8.16 -0.65 22.73
C ARG A 54 -8.04 0.87 22.56
N LEU A 55 -7.52 1.35 21.44
CA LEU A 55 -7.23 2.77 21.21
C LEU A 55 -8.21 3.45 20.26
N ARG A 56 -8.75 2.71 19.29
CA ARG A 56 -9.58 3.25 18.20
C ARG A 56 -10.76 4.03 18.74
N ARG A 57 -11.13 5.08 18.02
CA ARG A 57 -12.28 5.93 18.31
C ARG A 57 -13.41 5.61 17.32
N PRO A 58 -14.65 6.09 17.58
CA PRO A 58 -15.75 5.99 16.62
C PRO A 58 -15.47 6.69 15.27
N HIS A 59 -14.53 7.63 15.24
CA HIS A 59 -14.13 8.38 14.06
C HIS A 59 -12.63 8.22 13.81
N LEU A 60 -12.25 8.18 12.53
CA LEU A 60 -10.85 8.05 12.14
C LEU A 60 -10.08 9.33 12.46
N VAL A 61 -8.89 9.19 13.05
CA VAL A 61 -7.93 10.28 13.20
C VAL A 61 -7.12 10.47 11.91
N HIS A 62 -6.43 11.61 11.80
CA HIS A 62 -5.60 11.89 10.63
C HIS A 62 -4.49 10.82 10.45
N GLY A 63 -4.35 10.30 9.23
CA GLY A 63 -3.41 9.24 8.87
C GLY A 63 -3.84 7.81 9.25
N GLU A 64 -4.95 7.66 9.99
CA GLU A 64 -5.43 6.34 10.41
C GLU A 64 -5.90 5.49 9.22
N PHE A 65 -6.53 6.11 8.22
CA PHE A 65 -7.01 5.42 7.02
C PHE A 65 -5.86 4.76 6.23
N GLU A 66 -4.81 5.52 5.94
CA GLU A 66 -3.63 5.05 5.22
C GLU A 66 -2.94 3.93 6.01
N ALA A 67 -2.88 4.08 7.34
CA ALA A 67 -2.32 3.09 8.24
C ALA A 67 -3.17 1.81 8.31
N ILE A 68 -4.51 1.91 8.28
CA ILE A 68 -5.40 0.75 8.20
C ILE A 68 -5.14 -0.02 6.91
N VAL A 69 -5.10 0.66 5.75
CA VAL A 69 -4.85 0.00 4.45
C VAL A 69 -3.53 -0.76 4.49
N ARG A 70 -2.43 -0.11 4.89
CA ARG A 70 -1.14 -0.78 5.05
C ARG A 70 -1.21 -1.92 6.06
N GLY A 71 -1.86 -1.72 7.20
CA GLY A 71 -2.02 -2.75 8.23
C GLY A 71 -2.73 -4.00 7.72
N VAL A 72 -3.80 -3.83 6.93
CA VAL A 72 -4.55 -4.92 6.28
C VAL A 72 -3.65 -5.69 5.31
N TYR A 73 -2.89 -4.99 4.47
CA TYR A 73 -1.92 -5.60 3.56
C TYR A 73 -0.90 -6.49 4.30
N HIS A 74 -0.46 -6.07 5.49
CA HIS A 74 0.65 -6.70 6.22
C HIS A 74 0.23 -7.68 7.32
N ASN A 75 -1.05 -7.76 7.69
CA ASN A 75 -1.49 -8.61 8.79
C ASN A 75 -2.85 -9.30 8.48
N THR A 76 -2.80 -10.63 8.34
CA THR A 76 -3.96 -11.46 8.03
C THR A 76 -5.06 -11.39 9.09
N GLN A 77 -4.71 -11.39 10.39
CA GLN A 77 -5.71 -11.33 11.46
C GLN A 77 -6.42 -9.97 11.49
N PHE A 78 -5.69 -8.90 11.22
CA PHE A 78 -6.23 -7.55 11.10
C PHE A 78 -7.14 -7.42 9.89
N ALA A 79 -6.75 -7.97 8.73
CA ALA A 79 -7.58 -8.06 7.54
C ALA A 79 -8.88 -8.83 7.81
N GLN A 80 -8.78 -10.00 8.44
CA GLN A 80 -9.94 -10.80 8.84
C GLN A 80 -10.84 -10.08 9.83
N TRP A 81 -10.29 -9.32 10.77
CA TRP A 81 -11.12 -8.54 11.68
C TRP A 81 -11.89 -7.45 10.95
N TRP A 82 -11.22 -6.68 10.09
CA TRP A 82 -11.84 -5.62 9.27
C TRP A 82 -12.89 -6.16 8.31
N SER A 83 -12.69 -7.36 7.75
CA SER A 83 -13.62 -8.01 6.84
C SER A 83 -15.00 -8.31 7.47
N THR A 84 -15.05 -8.37 8.81
CA THR A 84 -16.28 -8.60 9.59
C THR A 84 -16.92 -7.33 10.16
N ARG A 85 -16.29 -6.16 9.98
CA ARG A 85 -16.80 -4.89 10.50
C ARG A 85 -17.76 -4.24 9.50
N PRO A 86 -18.66 -3.35 9.95
CA PRO A 86 -19.29 -2.41 9.05
C PRO A 86 -18.25 -1.42 8.53
N PRO A 87 -18.44 -0.89 7.30
CA PRO A 87 -17.59 0.15 6.77
C PRO A 87 -17.64 1.41 7.64
N PRO A 88 -16.53 2.17 7.76
CA PRO A 88 -16.57 3.49 8.39
C PRO A 88 -17.60 4.40 7.71
N GLU A 89 -18.37 5.18 8.48
CA GLU A 89 -19.49 6.01 7.98
C GLU A 89 -19.09 7.07 6.94
N LYS A 90 -17.80 7.42 6.85
CA LYS A 90 -17.28 8.41 5.90
C LYS A 90 -15.91 7.98 5.40
N GLY A 91 -15.67 8.14 4.09
CA GLY A 91 -14.34 8.02 3.49
C GLY A 91 -14.27 7.08 2.30
N ARG A 92 -13.05 6.83 1.82
CA ARG A 92 -12.74 5.94 0.70
C ARG A 92 -12.71 4.48 1.14
N VAL A 93 -13.83 4.03 1.67
CA VAL A 93 -14.05 2.69 2.23
C VAL A 93 -13.64 1.58 1.25
N PHE A 94 -13.88 1.80 -0.05
CA PHE A 94 -13.53 0.85 -1.11
C PHE A 94 -12.06 0.41 -1.04
N ARG A 95 -11.12 1.31 -0.69
CA ARG A 95 -9.69 0.96 -0.63
C ARG A 95 -9.35 0.03 0.54
N ILE A 96 -10.10 0.09 1.65
CA ILE A 96 -9.94 -0.90 2.73
C ILE A 96 -10.44 -2.26 2.24
N ALA A 97 -11.59 -2.32 1.57
CA ALA A 97 -12.09 -3.57 1.01
C ALA A 97 -11.18 -4.14 -0.08
N THR A 98 -10.68 -3.31 -0.99
CA THR A 98 -9.68 -3.69 -2.00
C THR A 98 -8.41 -4.25 -1.34
N ALA A 99 -7.91 -3.63 -0.26
CA ALA A 99 -6.79 -4.17 0.51
C ALA A 99 -7.10 -5.52 1.17
N ILE A 100 -8.32 -5.74 1.65
CA ILE A 100 -8.76 -7.04 2.20
C ILE A 100 -8.74 -8.11 1.09
N VAL A 101 -9.30 -7.80 -0.09
CA VAL A 101 -9.28 -8.69 -1.25
C VAL A 101 -7.84 -9.04 -1.62
N ALA A 102 -6.95 -8.05 -1.69
CA ALA A 102 -5.54 -8.25 -1.98
C ALA A 102 -4.87 -9.17 -0.97
N ARG A 103 -5.04 -8.90 0.34
CA ARG A 103 -4.43 -9.72 1.41
C ARG A 103 -4.91 -11.16 1.39
N PHE A 104 -6.19 -11.41 1.08
CA PHE A 104 -6.71 -12.77 1.01
C PHE A 104 -6.21 -13.53 -0.20
N ILE A 105 -6.07 -12.87 -1.36
CA ILE A 105 -5.39 -13.47 -2.52
C ILE A 105 -3.96 -13.87 -2.15
N MET A 106 -3.22 -13.01 -1.44
CA MET A 106 -1.86 -13.34 -0.95
C MET A 106 -1.82 -14.49 0.06
N ASN A 107 -2.95 -14.85 0.65
CA ASN A 107 -3.11 -16.02 1.52
C ASN A 107 -3.72 -17.23 0.76
N ASP A 108 -3.66 -17.25 -0.56
CA ASP A 108 -4.22 -18.30 -1.43
C ASP A 108 -5.76 -18.42 -1.40
N ASP A 109 -6.45 -17.36 -0.95
CA ASP A 109 -7.92 -17.30 -0.90
C ASP A 109 -8.48 -16.30 -1.92
N ILE A 110 -9.07 -16.83 -2.99
CA ILE A 110 -9.72 -16.02 -4.04
C ILE A 110 -11.24 -15.83 -3.80
N SER A 111 -11.81 -16.36 -2.71
CA SER A 111 -13.25 -16.32 -2.44
C SER A 111 -13.80 -14.88 -2.40
N TRP A 112 -13.00 -13.96 -1.89
CA TRP A 112 -13.34 -12.54 -1.87
C TRP A 112 -13.32 -11.93 -3.27
N ALA A 113 -12.32 -12.20 -4.10
CA ALA A 113 -12.30 -11.74 -5.49
C ALA A 113 -13.51 -12.26 -6.29
N LEU A 114 -13.91 -13.52 -6.06
CA LEU A 114 -15.13 -14.10 -6.65
C LEU A 114 -16.40 -13.37 -6.19
N THR A 115 -16.44 -12.94 -4.94
CA THR A 115 -17.57 -12.18 -4.39
C THR A 115 -17.64 -10.79 -5.03
N VAL A 116 -16.50 -10.15 -5.31
CA VAL A 116 -16.42 -8.87 -6.06
C VAL A 116 -16.99 -9.06 -7.46
N CYS A 117 -16.53 -10.09 -8.16
CA CYS A 117 -16.98 -10.41 -9.51
C CYS A 117 -18.51 -10.63 -9.61
N LYS A 118 -19.13 -11.15 -8.55
CA LYS A 118 -20.57 -11.39 -8.47
C LYS A 118 -21.38 -10.18 -7.96
N GLY A 119 -20.73 -9.05 -7.66
CA GLY A 119 -21.38 -7.87 -7.09
C GLY A 119 -21.87 -8.04 -5.65
N GLY A 120 -21.29 -8.98 -4.90
CA GLY A 120 -21.82 -9.43 -3.59
C GLY A 120 -21.42 -8.60 -2.37
N PHE A 121 -20.76 -7.45 -2.52
CA PHE A 121 -20.13 -6.72 -1.40
C PHE A 121 -20.99 -5.66 -0.71
N GLY A 122 -22.24 -5.47 -1.16
CA GLY A 122 -23.13 -4.46 -0.58
C GLY A 122 -22.45 -3.09 -0.51
N HIS A 123 -22.39 -2.51 0.69
CA HIS A 123 -21.85 -1.16 0.92
C HIS A 123 -20.32 -1.02 0.85
N TRP A 124 -19.57 -2.12 0.73
CA TRP A 124 -18.11 -2.06 0.70
C TRP A 124 -17.54 -1.68 -0.67
N GLU A 125 -18.27 -1.97 -1.76
CA GLU A 125 -17.94 -1.63 -3.16
C GLU A 125 -16.42 -1.63 -3.49
N PRO A 126 -15.69 -2.75 -3.29
CA PRO A 126 -14.26 -2.82 -3.59
C PRO A 126 -13.97 -2.72 -5.09
N ASP A 127 -12.85 -2.08 -5.42
CA ASP A 127 -12.20 -2.23 -6.72
C ASP A 127 -11.35 -3.51 -6.77
N TYR A 128 -11.01 -3.93 -7.98
CA TYR A 128 -10.03 -5.00 -8.22
C TYR A 128 -8.61 -4.54 -7.86
N PRO A 129 -7.91 -5.18 -6.90
CA PRO A 129 -6.58 -4.73 -6.50
C PRO A 129 -5.54 -5.01 -7.58
N CYS A 130 -4.65 -4.03 -7.79
CA CYS A 130 -3.49 -4.16 -8.67
C CYS A 130 -2.30 -4.78 -7.92
N LEU A 131 -2.14 -4.49 -6.62
CA LEU A 131 -1.07 -5.03 -5.79
C LEU A 131 -1.52 -6.30 -5.05
N ILE A 132 -1.25 -7.48 -5.61
CA ILE A 132 -1.63 -8.79 -5.00
C ILE A 132 -0.43 -9.70 -4.67
N PHE A 133 0.76 -9.11 -4.54
CA PHE A 133 2.04 -9.81 -4.43
C PHE A 133 3.02 -9.19 -3.41
N PHE A 134 2.55 -8.31 -2.53
CA PHE A 134 3.36 -7.69 -1.48
C PHE A 134 2.51 -7.39 -0.24
N PRO A 135 2.99 -7.67 1.00
CA PRO A 135 4.35 -8.11 1.34
C PRO A 135 4.64 -9.58 1.05
N ASP A 136 3.59 -10.39 0.87
CA ASP A 136 3.69 -11.81 0.59
C ASP A 136 3.13 -12.11 -0.80
N MET A 137 3.62 -13.18 -1.41
CA MET A 137 3.14 -13.68 -2.70
C MET A 137 2.26 -14.92 -2.47
N ALA A 138 1.20 -15.04 -3.25
CA ALA A 138 0.41 -16.26 -3.31
C ALA A 138 1.17 -17.36 -4.08
N ASN A 139 0.72 -18.60 -3.95
CA ASN A 139 1.19 -19.70 -4.77
C ASN A 139 0.82 -19.49 -6.25
N SER A 140 1.63 -20.07 -7.14
CA SER A 140 1.41 -20.03 -8.61
C SER A 140 0.00 -20.44 -9.00
N ASP A 141 -0.51 -21.53 -8.41
CA ASP A 141 -1.84 -22.09 -8.67
C ASP A 141 -2.98 -21.12 -8.32
N THR A 142 -2.78 -20.28 -7.31
CA THR A 142 -3.74 -19.24 -6.91
C THR A 142 -3.89 -18.19 -8.00
N TYR A 143 -2.78 -17.74 -8.60
CA TYR A 143 -2.83 -16.78 -9.70
C TYR A 143 -3.45 -17.38 -10.96
N GLU A 144 -3.22 -18.66 -11.25
CA GLU A 144 -3.90 -19.36 -12.34
C GLU A 144 -5.41 -19.47 -12.09
N ALA A 145 -5.82 -19.90 -10.90
CA ALA A 145 -7.21 -20.00 -10.51
C ALA A 145 -7.91 -18.63 -10.57
N LEU A 146 -7.26 -17.59 -10.07
CA LEU A 146 -7.73 -16.21 -10.13
C LEU A 146 -7.93 -15.75 -11.58
N ALA A 147 -6.94 -15.98 -12.45
CA ALA A 147 -7.00 -15.58 -13.86
C ALA A 147 -8.12 -16.27 -14.66
N ARG A 148 -8.42 -17.53 -14.31
CA ARG A 148 -9.52 -18.28 -14.92
C ARG A 148 -10.88 -17.81 -14.43
N ALA A 149 -11.00 -17.54 -13.14
CA ALA A 149 -12.29 -17.25 -12.52
C ALA A 149 -12.68 -15.77 -12.53
N VAL A 150 -11.70 -14.86 -12.59
CA VAL A 150 -11.90 -13.41 -12.52
C VAL A 150 -11.10 -12.72 -13.65
N PRO A 151 -11.64 -12.64 -14.88
CA PRO A 151 -10.95 -12.07 -16.04
C PRO A 151 -10.35 -10.67 -15.80
N ALA A 152 -11.07 -9.81 -15.07
CA ALA A 152 -10.63 -8.46 -14.73
C ALA A 152 -9.32 -8.41 -13.90
N MET A 153 -8.98 -9.49 -13.20
CA MET A 153 -7.77 -9.59 -12.37
C MET A 153 -6.57 -10.15 -13.12
N ARG A 154 -6.70 -10.55 -14.39
CA ARG A 154 -5.57 -11.10 -15.17
C ARG A 154 -4.37 -10.14 -15.26
N PRO A 155 -4.53 -8.80 -15.43
CA PRO A 155 -3.38 -7.89 -15.42
C PRO A 155 -2.63 -7.92 -14.08
N ALA A 156 -3.33 -7.91 -12.95
CA ALA A 156 -2.73 -8.02 -11.62
C ALA A 156 -2.03 -9.39 -11.44
N GLY A 157 -2.67 -10.47 -11.90
CA GLY A 157 -2.08 -11.81 -11.91
C GLY A 157 -0.80 -11.91 -12.74
N ALA A 158 -0.76 -11.28 -13.92
CA ALA A 158 0.43 -11.21 -14.76
C ALA A 158 1.59 -10.49 -14.06
N ARG A 159 1.30 -9.35 -13.41
CA ARG A 159 2.29 -8.60 -12.63
C ARG A 159 2.83 -9.41 -11.46
N ALA A 160 1.93 -10.04 -10.70
CA ALA A 160 2.28 -10.90 -9.60
C ALA A 160 3.17 -12.07 -10.04
N ALA A 161 2.82 -12.72 -11.15
CA ALA A 161 3.59 -13.80 -11.75
C ALA A 161 5.01 -13.36 -12.16
N MET A 162 5.14 -12.19 -12.81
CA MET A 162 6.47 -11.63 -13.15
C MET A 162 7.28 -11.30 -11.90
N TYR A 163 6.65 -10.72 -10.87
CA TYR A 163 7.30 -10.39 -9.61
C TYR A 163 7.78 -11.65 -8.88
N ALA A 164 6.96 -12.69 -8.81
CA ALA A 164 7.25 -13.97 -8.18
C ALA A 164 8.12 -14.91 -9.03
N ASN A 165 8.39 -14.54 -10.28
CA ASN A 165 9.06 -15.36 -11.29
C ASN A 165 8.32 -16.69 -11.62
N TYR A 166 6.99 -16.64 -11.71
CA TYR A 166 6.14 -17.75 -12.12
C TYR A 166 5.77 -17.65 -13.60
N LYS A 167 6.33 -18.55 -14.42
CA LYS A 167 6.07 -18.55 -15.87
C LYS A 167 4.67 -19.04 -16.23
N ALA A 168 4.18 -20.09 -15.57
CA ALA A 168 2.90 -20.71 -15.91
C ALA A 168 1.68 -19.76 -15.82
N PRO A 169 1.43 -19.05 -14.70
CA PRO A 169 0.34 -18.08 -14.63
C PRO A 169 0.55 -16.88 -15.55
N PHE A 170 1.79 -16.47 -15.81
CA PHE A 170 2.09 -15.41 -16.79
C PHE A 170 1.71 -15.85 -18.21
N ASP A 171 2.19 -17.01 -18.66
CA ASP A 171 1.90 -17.54 -19.98
C ASP A 171 0.39 -17.73 -20.17
N LEU A 172 -0.28 -18.29 -19.16
CA LEU A 172 -1.73 -18.47 -19.16
C LEU A 172 -2.48 -17.16 -19.52
N VAL A 173 -2.09 -16.04 -18.91
CA VAL A 173 -2.81 -14.77 -19.12
C VAL A 173 -2.36 -14.00 -20.36
N VAL A 174 -1.13 -14.16 -20.84
CA VAL A 174 -0.63 -13.41 -22.00
C VAL A 174 -0.78 -14.15 -23.33
N THR A 175 -0.73 -15.48 -23.34
CA THR A 175 -0.91 -16.29 -24.55
C THR A 175 -2.26 -16.97 -24.62
N GLY A 176 -2.89 -17.24 -23.46
CA GLY A 176 -4.13 -17.99 -23.39
C GLY A 176 -3.91 -19.49 -23.62
N PRO A 177 -4.77 -20.36 -23.09
CA PRO A 177 -4.79 -21.78 -23.41
C PRO A 177 -5.49 -22.10 -24.75
N ASN A 178 -6.32 -21.18 -25.27
CA ASN A 178 -7.11 -21.30 -26.50
C ASN A 178 -7.65 -19.92 -26.93
N ASP A 179 -8.26 -19.86 -28.11
CA ASP A 179 -8.75 -18.61 -28.73
C ASP A 179 -9.90 -17.95 -27.95
N ASP A 180 -10.69 -18.73 -27.21
CA ASP A 180 -11.83 -18.22 -26.42
C ASP A 180 -11.39 -17.55 -25.11
N PHE A 181 -10.12 -17.71 -24.71
CA PHE A 181 -9.59 -17.11 -23.50
C PHE A 181 -9.04 -15.72 -23.78
N GLU A 182 -9.75 -14.70 -23.31
CA GLU A 182 -9.30 -13.31 -23.45
C GLU A 182 -7.94 -13.08 -22.77
N THR A 183 -6.94 -12.78 -23.58
CA THR A 183 -5.57 -12.53 -23.14
C THR A 183 -5.36 -11.08 -22.71
N VAL A 184 -4.44 -10.87 -21.78
CA VAL A 184 -4.02 -9.53 -21.39
C VAL A 184 -3.19 -8.92 -22.51
N THR A 185 -3.59 -7.74 -22.97
CA THR A 185 -2.81 -6.95 -23.92
C THR A 185 -1.58 -6.35 -23.21
N PRO A 186 -0.36 -6.51 -23.76
CA PRO A 186 0.82 -5.83 -23.26
C PRO A 186 0.59 -4.33 -23.10
N ASN A 187 1.01 -3.77 -21.96
CA ASN A 187 0.85 -2.37 -21.62
C ASN A 187 2.07 -1.86 -20.83
N PRO A 188 2.19 -0.54 -20.58
CA PRO A 188 3.32 0.02 -19.86
C PRO A 188 3.55 -0.56 -18.46
N ALA A 189 2.48 -0.89 -17.73
CA ALA A 189 2.59 -1.48 -16.39
C ALA A 189 3.24 -2.86 -16.40
N LEU A 190 2.79 -3.74 -17.32
CA LEU A 190 3.38 -5.07 -17.48
C LEU A 190 4.82 -4.99 -17.97
N TYR A 191 5.09 -4.08 -18.91
CA TYR A 191 6.43 -3.90 -19.45
C TYR A 191 7.40 -3.35 -18.38
N ALA A 192 6.96 -2.41 -17.55
CA ALA A 192 7.77 -1.91 -16.44
C ALA A 192 8.13 -3.01 -15.42
N GLU A 193 7.18 -3.89 -15.09
CA GLU A 193 7.44 -5.05 -14.22
C GLU A 193 8.43 -6.03 -14.87
N ALA A 194 8.23 -6.36 -16.14
CA ALA A 194 9.12 -7.23 -16.90
C ALA A 194 10.55 -6.69 -17.01
N MET A 195 10.70 -5.37 -17.14
CA MET A 195 12.00 -4.70 -17.21
C MET A 195 12.80 -4.79 -15.91
N GLN A 196 12.13 -4.92 -14.76
CA GLN A 196 12.78 -5.13 -13.46
C GLN A 196 12.90 -6.60 -13.06
N SER A 197 12.31 -7.50 -13.85
CA SER A 197 12.46 -8.94 -13.61
C SER A 197 13.90 -9.37 -13.88
N PRO A 198 14.51 -10.21 -13.01
CA PRO A 198 15.83 -10.77 -13.29
C PRO A 198 15.82 -11.70 -14.51
N GLU A 199 14.66 -12.24 -14.89
CA GLU A 199 14.50 -13.15 -16.01
C GLU A 199 14.11 -12.40 -17.30
N PRO A 200 14.95 -12.46 -18.36
CA PRO A 200 14.63 -11.89 -19.68
C PRO A 200 13.37 -12.45 -20.35
N TYR A 201 12.87 -13.59 -19.85
CA TYR A 201 11.73 -14.31 -20.43
C TYR A 201 10.50 -13.40 -20.61
N TYR A 202 10.08 -12.72 -19.55
CA TYR A 202 8.84 -11.92 -19.55
C TYR A 202 8.91 -10.77 -20.54
N ARG A 203 10.02 -10.02 -20.54
CA ARG A 203 10.22 -8.90 -21.47
C ARG A 203 10.21 -9.38 -22.93
N ASN A 204 10.86 -10.51 -23.22
CA ASN A 204 10.96 -11.03 -24.58
C ASN A 204 9.58 -11.45 -25.12
N ILE A 205 8.75 -12.07 -24.28
CA ILE A 205 7.38 -12.46 -24.64
C ILE A 205 6.50 -11.21 -24.86
N LEU A 206 6.52 -10.24 -23.93
CA LEU A 206 5.74 -9.02 -24.08
C LEU A 206 6.13 -8.23 -25.33
N GLU A 207 7.44 -8.08 -25.61
CA GLU A 207 7.90 -7.40 -26.83
C GLU A 207 7.51 -8.15 -28.09
N ARG A 208 7.55 -9.49 -28.09
CA ARG A 208 7.11 -10.30 -29.22
C ARG A 208 5.63 -10.05 -29.53
N ILE A 209 4.76 -10.18 -28.53
CA ILE A 209 3.31 -9.95 -28.68
C ILE A 209 3.05 -8.50 -29.09
N ALA A 210 3.77 -7.54 -28.51
CA ALA A 210 3.61 -6.14 -28.86
C ALA A 210 4.06 -5.83 -30.30
N ARG A 211 5.14 -6.46 -30.81
CA ARG A 211 5.52 -6.34 -32.23
C ARG A 211 4.45 -6.91 -33.15
N GLU A 212 3.94 -8.11 -32.84
CA GLU A 212 2.88 -8.77 -33.61
C GLU A 212 1.60 -7.92 -33.67
N ARG A 213 1.30 -7.15 -32.61
CA ARG A 213 0.12 -6.28 -32.51
C ARG A 213 0.36 -4.81 -32.87
N GLY A 214 1.59 -4.42 -33.23
CA GLY A 214 1.94 -3.02 -33.54
C GLY A 214 1.92 -2.07 -32.33
N LEU A 215 2.14 -2.58 -31.12
CA LEU A 215 2.07 -1.86 -29.83
C LEU A 215 3.44 -1.59 -29.19
N LEU A 216 4.55 -1.92 -29.86
CA LEU A 216 5.87 -1.92 -29.23
C LEU A 216 6.27 -0.56 -28.63
N ASP A 217 5.97 0.54 -29.31
CA ASP A 217 6.28 1.88 -28.81
C ASP A 217 5.32 2.28 -27.67
N THR A 218 4.03 1.92 -27.81
CA THR A 218 3.00 2.17 -26.80
C THR A 218 3.32 1.53 -25.45
N ILE A 219 3.84 0.31 -25.42
CA ILE A 219 4.17 -0.36 -24.14
C ILE A 219 5.43 0.19 -23.46
N LYS A 220 6.28 0.93 -24.20
CA LYS A 220 7.51 1.51 -23.66
C LYS A 220 7.27 2.89 -23.04
N GLU A 221 6.17 3.54 -23.40
CA GLU A 221 5.82 4.88 -22.95
C GLU A 221 4.72 4.82 -21.87
N PRO A 222 5.01 5.23 -20.63
CA PRO A 222 3.98 5.35 -19.59
C PRO A 222 2.87 6.32 -20.03
N SER A 223 1.62 5.92 -19.83
CA SER A 223 0.46 6.79 -20.07
C SER A 223 0.36 7.87 -18.98
N ARG A 224 -0.02 9.09 -19.38
CA ARG A 224 -0.33 10.17 -18.43
C ARG A 224 -1.69 10.01 -17.76
N ASP A 225 -2.57 9.21 -18.37
CA ASP A 225 -3.95 9.01 -17.90
C ASP A 225 -4.07 7.88 -16.86
N VAL A 226 -3.01 7.10 -16.70
CA VAL A 226 -2.94 6.01 -15.74
C VAL A 226 -2.07 6.45 -14.55
N PRO A 227 -2.49 6.24 -13.30
CA PRO A 227 -1.68 6.60 -12.14
C PRO A 227 -0.27 6.02 -12.20
N SER A 228 0.72 6.80 -11.76
CA SER A 228 2.13 6.39 -11.80
C SER A 228 2.40 5.12 -10.99
N TRP A 229 1.65 4.90 -9.91
CA TRP A 229 1.73 3.72 -9.06
C TRP A 229 1.23 2.43 -9.73
N GLU A 230 0.27 2.53 -10.66
CA GLU A 230 -0.20 1.37 -11.43
C GLU A 230 0.82 0.93 -12.48
N GLN A 231 1.60 1.87 -13.01
CA GLN A 231 2.53 1.63 -14.12
C GLN A 231 3.96 1.35 -13.69
N ALA A 232 4.26 1.49 -12.40
CA ALA A 232 5.60 1.28 -11.90
C ALA A 232 5.78 -0.12 -11.29
N SER A 233 6.97 -0.69 -11.51
CA SER A 233 7.35 -1.94 -10.86
C SER A 233 7.68 -1.70 -9.39
N LEU A 234 7.17 -2.58 -8.53
CA LEU A 234 7.48 -2.56 -7.11
C LEU A 234 8.98 -2.80 -6.85
N ARG A 235 9.69 -3.51 -7.75
CA ARG A 235 11.15 -3.72 -7.63
C ARG A 235 11.96 -2.45 -7.86
N ARG A 236 11.43 -1.52 -8.66
CA ARG A 236 12.04 -0.19 -8.84
C ARG A 236 11.82 0.68 -7.61
N TRP A 237 10.70 0.47 -6.93
CA TRP A 237 10.37 1.21 -5.74
C TRP A 237 11.20 0.62 -4.62
N ASP A 238 12.15 1.41 -4.14
CA ASP A 238 12.93 1.05 -2.98
C ASP A 238 12.01 1.14 -1.75
N VAL A 239 11.07 0.20 -1.63
CA VAL A 239 10.20 0.01 -0.45
C VAL A 239 11.03 -0.23 0.82
N HIS A 240 12.34 -0.38 0.65
CA HIS A 240 13.35 -0.51 1.67
C HIS A 240 14.32 0.69 1.74
N VAL A 241 14.03 1.87 1.14
CA VAL A 241 14.95 3.04 1.22
C VAL A 241 15.36 3.22 2.67
N LYS A 242 16.62 2.85 2.96
CA LYS A 242 17.25 3.11 4.24
C LYS A 242 17.58 4.58 4.24
N HIS A 243 16.61 5.42 4.59
CA HIS A 243 16.91 6.80 4.90
C HIS A 243 17.93 6.77 6.03
N ASN A 244 19.09 7.39 5.86
CA ASN A 244 20.13 7.47 6.91
C ASN A 244 19.95 8.72 7.80
N VAL A 245 18.93 9.54 7.52
CA VAL A 245 18.59 10.74 8.27
C VAL A 245 17.63 10.41 9.42
N LEU A 246 18.04 10.79 10.64
CA LEU A 246 17.14 10.92 11.79
C LEU A 246 16.53 12.32 11.73
N TYR A 247 15.22 12.40 11.48
CA TYR A 247 14.54 13.69 11.43
C TYR A 247 14.30 14.23 12.84
N ALA A 248 14.56 15.53 13.04
CA ALA A 248 14.19 16.27 14.24
C ALA A 248 12.66 16.53 14.34
N GLU A 249 11.93 16.24 13.25
CA GLU A 249 10.55 16.67 13.03
C GLU A 249 9.50 15.60 13.36
N VAL A 250 9.71 14.78 14.39
CA VAL A 250 8.66 13.85 14.87
C VAL A 250 7.40 14.59 15.32
N ASP A 251 7.51 15.87 15.61
CA ASP A 251 6.40 16.79 15.80
C ASP A 251 5.42 16.69 14.63
N ARG A 252 5.89 16.47 13.40
CA ARG A 252 5.09 16.25 12.17
C ARG A 252 4.85 14.78 11.85
N TRP A 253 4.81 13.89 12.84
CA TRP A 253 4.57 12.46 12.62
C TRP A 253 3.32 12.18 11.76
N ARG A 254 2.32 13.06 11.83
CA ARG A 254 1.11 13.02 10.99
C ARG A 254 1.45 13.04 9.50
N ASP A 255 2.36 13.92 9.08
CA ASP A 255 2.84 14.05 7.70
C ASP A 255 3.85 12.94 7.34
N ILE A 256 4.54 12.36 8.35
CA ILE A 256 5.53 11.30 8.14
C ILE A 256 4.83 9.97 7.87
N VAL A 257 3.85 9.60 8.70
CA VAL A 257 3.22 8.27 8.65
C VAL A 257 2.23 8.16 7.49
N ALA A 258 1.55 9.26 7.15
CA ALA A 258 0.62 9.32 6.04
C ALA A 258 0.95 10.56 5.19
N ASP A 259 1.48 10.32 4.00
CA ASP A 259 1.67 11.35 2.99
C ASP A 259 0.74 11.05 1.82
N SER A 260 0.20 12.12 1.27
CA SER A 260 -0.69 12.28 0.12
C SER A 260 -0.89 11.07 -0.81
N GLN A 261 -2.12 10.97 -1.29
CA GLN A 261 -2.59 9.95 -2.19
C GLN A 261 -2.16 10.19 -3.63
N ASP A 262 -2.19 9.12 -4.43
CA ASP A 262 -1.90 9.17 -5.86
C ASP A 262 -0.53 9.79 -6.17
N CYS A 263 0.38 9.73 -5.20
CA CYS A 263 1.77 10.08 -5.38
C CYS A 263 2.55 8.89 -5.95
N GLU A 264 3.73 9.17 -6.53
CA GLU A 264 4.64 8.16 -7.09
C GLU A 264 5.11 7.10 -6.10
N MET A 265 4.76 7.19 -4.81
CA MET A 265 5.18 6.26 -3.75
C MET A 265 3.98 5.56 -3.06
N ALA A 266 2.79 5.60 -3.67
CA ALA A 266 1.55 5.03 -3.13
C ALA A 266 1.31 3.56 -3.55
N ILE A 267 2.11 2.63 -3.02
CA ILE A 267 2.13 1.22 -3.45
C ILE A 267 0.82 0.47 -3.22
N TYR A 268 0.05 0.83 -2.18
CA TYR A 268 -1.13 0.09 -1.76
C TYR A 268 -2.37 0.56 -2.50
N ASP A 269 -2.44 0.28 -3.80
CA ASP A 269 -3.49 0.73 -4.73
C ASP A 269 -3.78 2.24 -4.61
N GLY A 270 -2.71 3.04 -4.75
CA GLY A 270 -2.78 4.50 -4.67
C GLY A 270 -2.78 5.04 -3.24
N VAL A 271 -2.57 4.20 -2.23
CA VAL A 271 -2.36 4.60 -0.82
C VAL A 271 -0.89 4.49 -0.43
N ARG A 272 -0.37 5.54 0.20
CA ARG A 272 0.97 5.56 0.80
C ARG A 272 0.86 5.61 2.31
N CYS A 273 1.62 4.76 3.00
CA CYS A 273 1.77 4.85 4.45
C CYS A 273 3.17 4.39 4.84
N ASN A 274 3.91 5.24 5.55
CA ASN A 274 5.30 4.99 5.90
C ASN A 274 5.66 5.51 7.30
N ALA A 275 5.64 4.62 8.30
CA ALA A 275 6.04 4.97 9.66
C ALA A 275 7.55 4.86 9.93
N MET A 276 8.40 4.54 8.96
CA MET A 276 9.82 4.26 9.20
C MET A 276 10.55 5.41 9.89
N GLY A 277 10.20 6.66 9.57
CA GLY A 277 10.80 7.83 10.23
C GLY A 277 10.52 7.85 11.74
N LEU A 278 9.29 7.51 12.13
CA LEU A 278 8.89 7.42 13.54
C LEU A 278 9.50 6.19 14.22
N GLU A 279 9.47 5.02 13.59
CA GLU A 279 10.09 3.80 14.14
C GLU A 279 11.59 3.97 14.37
N ARG A 280 12.26 4.62 13.42
CA ARG A 280 13.69 4.92 13.54
C ARG A 280 13.98 5.95 14.62
N TYR A 281 13.10 6.93 14.82
CA TYR A 281 13.26 7.87 15.94
C TYR A 281 13.17 7.19 17.31
N LEU A 282 12.35 6.14 17.44
CA LEU A 282 12.22 5.38 18.68
C LEU A 282 13.44 4.50 18.98
N SER A 283 14.22 4.12 17.96
CA SER A 283 15.31 3.15 18.06
C SER A 283 16.56 3.63 18.83
N PRO A 284 17.10 4.84 18.62
CA PRO A 284 18.29 5.30 19.34
C PRO A 284 17.96 5.78 20.76
N PRO A 285 18.98 5.81 21.66
CA PRO A 285 18.87 6.43 22.97
C PRO A 285 18.37 7.87 22.90
N GLU A 286 17.69 8.34 23.97
CA GLU A 286 17.08 9.67 24.02
C GLU A 286 18.10 10.78 23.77
N GLU A 287 19.32 10.61 24.30
CA GLU A 287 20.46 11.51 24.14
C GLU A 287 21.01 11.60 22.70
N TRP A 288 20.69 10.65 21.81
CA TRP A 288 21.12 10.63 20.41
C TRP A 288 20.03 11.16 19.47
N ARG A 289 18.83 11.47 19.99
CA ARG A 289 17.73 11.97 19.18
C ARG A 289 17.99 13.44 18.80
N PRO A 290 17.76 13.83 17.54
CA PRO A 290 17.94 15.21 17.12
C PRO A 290 16.99 16.13 17.90
N SER A 291 17.47 17.27 18.40
CA SER A 291 16.61 18.29 18.99
C SER A 291 16.03 19.21 17.92
N VAL A 292 14.92 19.89 18.20
CA VAL A 292 14.33 20.93 17.32
C VAL A 292 15.36 22.03 16.99
N LYS A 293 16.38 22.23 17.85
CA LYS A 293 17.49 23.19 17.60
C LYS A 293 18.46 22.68 16.53
N ASP A 294 18.63 21.37 16.39
CA ASP A 294 19.54 20.74 15.41
C ASP A 294 18.94 20.75 14.00
N GLY A 295 17.62 20.56 13.87
CA GLY A 295 16.93 20.62 12.57
C GLY A 295 17.06 21.97 11.85
N ARG A 296 17.14 23.08 12.59
CA ARG A 296 17.36 24.43 12.01
C ARG A 296 18.77 24.67 11.47
N ARG A 297 19.78 23.88 11.90
CA ARG A 297 21.15 23.99 11.38
C ARG A 297 21.31 23.35 9.99
N TYR A 298 20.51 22.34 9.68
CA TYR A 298 20.57 21.63 8.39
C TYR A 298 19.77 22.31 7.27
N GLY A 299 18.80 23.17 7.59
CA GLY A 299 18.00 23.93 6.61
C GLY A 299 18.62 25.25 6.10
N ARG A 300 19.84 25.60 6.52
CA ARG A 300 20.56 26.81 6.08
C ARG A 300 21.94 26.49 5.49
N LYS A 301 22.00 25.61 4.49
CA LYS A 301 23.11 25.58 3.53
C LYS A 301 22.55 25.20 2.16
N GLY A 302 22.28 26.21 1.33
CA GLY A 302 21.73 26.03 -0.01
C GLY A 302 20.92 27.25 -0.46
N ALA A 303 21.58 28.41 -0.48
CA ALA A 303 21.26 29.51 -1.38
C ALA A 303 22.49 29.68 -2.29
#